data_AF-A0A6A7AEB9-F1
#
_entry.id   AF-A0A6A7AEB9-F1
#
_cell.length_a   1.000
_cell.length_b   1.000
_cell.length_c   1.000
_cell.angle_alpha   90.00
_cell.angle_beta   90.00
_cell.angle_gamma   90.00
#
_symmetry.space_group_name_H-M   'P 1'
#
loop_
_entity.id
_entity.type
_entity.pdbx_description
1 polymer ?
#
loop_
_entity_poly.entity_id
_entity_poly.type
_entity_poly.pdbx_seq_one_letter_code
_entity_poly.pdbx_strand_id
1 'polypeptide(L)'
;MLFTPSAHAIHTIHAMQGNRGEREGIPAIFTLYPAYSVLLCREHCYAVYGLDCHLKKHHHMPAPQRRELLALYEGLPLLPPGKVAQPAPYSSPIDALGPAQDAFLCCCTSGSSSSSSSSSSSNSAVCSFISTSRVKMRQHINQQHRVKLTRWSSSAAASYKDHAAQLWQLVKVQTFFRKRRYVRYFIVQEEEQEEQQQGRQQQLGGQQQQGEQQDKQQDKQQGRQQGREQGGQHESERQGGYQQRLALLSSTLGALKRKDSKAIDRMAAEASAKDRTGWFKRTQWDKHLQAYPDWKLLAYAVQPPGNDEPALRQ
;
A
#
# COMPACT_ATOMS: atom_id res chain seq x y z
N MET A 1 1.76 -4.88 40.07
CA MET A 1 1.97 -6.22 39.48
C MET A 1 1.62 -6.13 38.01
N LEU A 2 2.64 -5.99 37.15
CA LEU A 2 2.48 -5.79 35.71
C LEU A 2 2.61 -7.15 35.02
N PHE A 3 1.50 -7.67 34.50
CA PHE A 3 1.51 -8.86 33.65
C PHE A 3 1.86 -8.43 32.22
N THR A 4 3.07 -8.76 31.80
CA THR A 4 3.46 -8.81 30.39
C THR A 4 3.01 -10.15 29.81
N PRO A 5 2.11 -10.23 28.82
CA PRO A 5 1.91 -11.47 28.09
C PRO A 5 2.96 -11.51 26.97
N SER A 6 4.12 -12.05 27.31
CA SER A 6 5.08 -12.60 26.35
C SER A 6 4.75 -14.08 26.11
N ALA A 7 5.05 -14.56 24.90
CA ALA A 7 4.77 -15.89 24.33
C ALA A 7 3.37 -16.06 23.70
N HIS A 8 3.27 -15.75 22.41
CA HIS A 8 2.16 -16.15 21.54
C HIS A 8 2.14 -17.68 21.38
N ALA A 9 1.32 -18.37 22.17
CA ALA A 9 0.93 -19.75 21.87
C ALA A 9 -0.04 -19.74 20.67
N ILE A 10 0.50 -19.92 19.46
CA ILE A 10 -0.29 -20.13 18.25
C ILE A 10 -0.76 -21.58 18.25
N HIS A 11 -2.02 -21.83 18.56
CA HIS A 11 -2.61 -23.15 18.39
C HIS A 11 -3.04 -23.33 16.93
N THR A 12 -2.18 -23.95 16.13
CA THR A 12 -2.61 -24.63 14.90
C THR A 12 -3.34 -25.90 15.34
N ILE A 13 -4.65 -25.95 15.14
CA ILE A 13 -5.43 -27.16 15.43
C ILE A 13 -5.07 -28.21 14.36
N HIS A 14 -4.13 -29.10 14.67
CA HIS A 14 -3.90 -30.31 13.92
C HIS A 14 -4.90 -31.38 14.40
N ALA A 15 -5.91 -31.67 13.59
CA ALA A 15 -6.81 -32.78 13.86
C ALA A 15 -6.05 -34.11 13.70
N MET A 16 -6.10 -34.95 14.73
CA MET A 16 -5.52 -36.29 14.72
C MET A 16 -6.26 -37.21 13.74
N GLN A 17 -5.46 -38.01 13.03
CA GLN A 17 -5.87 -38.96 12.00
C GLN A 17 -6.68 -40.13 12.60
N GLY A 18 -7.77 -40.49 11.89
CA GLY A 18 -8.49 -41.74 12.05
C GLY A 18 -8.84 -42.33 10.68
N ASN A 19 -7.90 -43.10 10.14
CA ASN A 19 -7.98 -44.11 9.07
C ASN A 19 -8.68 -43.83 7.71
N ARG A 20 -7.84 -44.01 6.67
CA ARG A 20 -8.07 -44.27 5.23
C ARG A 20 -8.37 -43.08 4.31
N GLY A 21 -7.31 -42.71 3.58
CA GLY A 21 -7.33 -41.86 2.40
C GLY A 21 -6.68 -40.52 2.69
N GLU A 22 -5.50 -40.31 2.13
CA GLU A 22 -4.75 -39.05 2.11
C GLU A 22 -5.69 -37.84 1.90
N ARG A 23 -5.95 -37.09 2.97
CA ARG A 23 -6.57 -35.75 2.93
C ARG A 23 -5.64 -34.78 3.63
N GLU A 24 -4.45 -34.60 3.06
CA GLU A 24 -3.65 -33.42 3.33
C GLU A 24 -4.36 -32.20 2.75
N GLY A 25 -4.72 -31.19 3.57
CA GLY A 25 -4.99 -29.85 3.03
C GLY A 25 -6.06 -29.00 3.70
N ILE A 26 -7.04 -29.55 4.42
CA ILE A 26 -8.20 -28.75 4.89
C ILE A 26 -7.97 -27.99 6.22
N PRO A 27 -7.26 -28.54 7.24
CA PRO A 27 -7.05 -27.82 8.51
C PRO A 27 -6.03 -26.67 8.43
N ALA A 28 -5.20 -26.61 7.38
CA ALA A 28 -4.11 -25.65 7.25
C ALA A 28 -4.57 -24.24 6.81
N ILE A 29 -5.83 -24.07 6.40
CA ILE A 29 -6.34 -22.82 5.81
C ILE A 29 -6.67 -21.78 6.89
N PHE A 30 -6.99 -22.22 8.11
CA PHE A 30 -7.39 -21.32 9.19
C PHE A 30 -6.44 -21.38 10.38
N THR A 31 -6.28 -20.24 11.04
CA THR A 31 -5.48 -20.10 12.26
C THR A 31 -6.30 -19.36 13.30
N LEU A 32 -6.48 -19.97 14.47
CA LEU A 32 -7.08 -19.30 15.61
C LEU A 32 -6.04 -18.37 16.24
N TYR A 33 -6.42 -17.14 16.52
CA TYR A 33 -5.64 -16.18 17.30
C TYR A 33 -6.37 -15.90 18.62
N PRO A 34 -6.09 -16.68 19.69
CA PRO A 34 -6.85 -16.61 20.94
C PRO A 34 -6.76 -15.25 21.63
N ALA A 35 -5.61 -14.58 21.55
CA ALA A 35 -5.38 -13.26 22.16
C ALA A 35 -6.40 -12.20 21.71
N TYR A 36 -6.96 -12.35 20.51
CA TYR A 36 -7.96 -11.43 19.97
C TYR A 36 -9.31 -12.11 19.70
N SER A 37 -9.43 -13.41 20.04
CA SER A 37 -10.62 -14.21 19.76
C SER A 37 -11.05 -14.13 18.29
N VAL A 38 -10.09 -14.25 17.36
CA VAL A 38 -10.35 -14.18 15.90
C VAL A 38 -9.89 -15.44 15.19
N LEU A 39 -10.62 -15.82 14.14
CA LEU A 39 -10.24 -16.88 13.22
C LEU A 39 -9.70 -16.26 11.92
N LEU A 40 -8.45 -16.50 11.60
CA LEU A 40 -7.79 -15.95 10.40
C LEU A 40 -7.82 -16.97 9.26
N CYS A 41 -8.15 -16.53 8.06
CA CYS A 41 -7.93 -17.30 6.84
C CYS A 41 -6.54 -16.97 6.29
N ARG A 42 -5.66 -17.97 6.16
CA ARG A 42 -4.29 -17.79 5.67
C ARG A 42 -4.24 -17.47 4.18
N GLU A 43 -5.12 -18.07 3.39
CA GLU A 43 -5.19 -17.80 1.94
C GLU A 43 -5.64 -16.37 1.66
N HIS A 44 -6.62 -15.88 2.43
CA HIS A 44 -7.21 -14.57 2.21
C HIS A 44 -6.58 -13.46 3.07
N CYS A 45 -5.75 -13.83 4.04
CA CYS A 45 -5.00 -12.93 4.90
C CYS A 45 -5.90 -11.94 5.66
N TYR A 46 -6.99 -12.43 6.26
CA TYR A 46 -7.89 -11.66 7.13
C TYR A 46 -8.72 -12.53 8.08
N ALA A 47 -9.22 -11.92 9.14
CA ALA A 47 -10.15 -12.50 10.09
C ALA A 47 -11.55 -12.73 9.50
N VAL A 48 -12.06 -13.94 9.66
CA VAL A 48 -13.33 -14.40 9.12
C VAL A 48 -14.43 -14.22 10.17
N TYR A 49 -15.48 -13.51 9.79
CA TYR A 49 -16.74 -13.45 10.54
C TYR A 49 -17.86 -14.00 9.67
N GLY A 50 -18.44 -15.12 10.09
CA GLY A 50 -19.38 -15.93 9.31
C GLY A 50 -18.64 -16.95 8.42
N LEU A 51 -18.12 -18.01 9.05
CA LEU A 51 -17.27 -19.01 8.40
C LEU A 51 -17.95 -19.72 7.22
N ASP A 52 -19.21 -20.16 7.36
CA ASP A 52 -19.94 -20.85 6.27
C ASP A 52 -20.04 -19.98 5.01
N CYS A 53 -20.40 -18.71 5.19
CA CYS A 53 -20.49 -17.74 4.09
C CYS A 53 -19.13 -17.52 3.42
N HIS A 54 -18.04 -17.50 4.19
CA HIS A 54 -16.69 -17.34 3.65
C HIS A 54 -16.25 -18.58 2.87
N LEU A 55 -16.42 -19.78 3.44
CA LEU A 55 -16.13 -21.06 2.78
C LEU A 55 -16.90 -21.22 1.48
N LYS A 56 -18.20 -20.88 1.47
CA LYS A 56 -19.05 -20.97 0.29
C LYS A 56 -18.62 -20.00 -0.81
N LYS A 57 -18.29 -18.75 -0.46
CA LYS A 57 -18.05 -17.68 -1.44
C LYS A 57 -16.60 -17.66 -1.96
N HIS A 58 -15.64 -17.98 -1.10
CA HIS A 58 -14.23 -17.76 -1.38
C HIS A 58 -13.45 -19.05 -1.59
N HIS A 59 -13.80 -20.14 -0.90
CA HIS A 59 -13.17 -21.45 -1.10
C HIS A 59 -14.03 -22.42 -1.92
N HIS A 60 -15.23 -21.99 -2.35
CA HIS A 60 -16.20 -22.80 -3.10
C HIS A 60 -16.45 -24.20 -2.49
N MET A 61 -16.30 -24.33 -1.17
CA MET A 61 -16.29 -25.62 -0.49
C MET A 61 -17.67 -26.28 -0.53
N PRO A 62 -17.80 -27.58 -0.89
CA PRO A 62 -19.06 -28.32 -0.87
C PRO A 62 -19.74 -28.35 0.51
N ALA A 63 -21.08 -28.41 0.51
CA ALA A 63 -21.88 -28.40 1.74
C ALA A 63 -21.48 -29.43 2.82
N PRO A 64 -21.20 -30.72 2.51
CA PRO A 64 -20.80 -31.67 3.54
C PRO A 64 -19.48 -31.29 4.22
N GLN A 65 -18.47 -30.87 3.45
CA GLN A 65 -17.17 -30.43 3.98
C GLN A 65 -17.30 -29.15 4.82
N ARG A 66 -18.15 -28.20 4.39
CA ARG A 66 -18.42 -27.00 5.20
C ARG A 66 -19.02 -27.34 6.56
N ARG A 67 -19.96 -28.29 6.62
CA ARG A 67 -20.58 -28.71 7.90
C ARG A 67 -19.56 -29.33 8.85
N GLU A 68 -18.72 -30.21 8.34
CA GLU A 68 -17.63 -30.84 9.11
C GLU A 68 -16.68 -29.77 9.67
N LEU A 69 -16.27 -28.81 8.83
CA LEU A 69 -15.41 -27.72 9.28
C LEU A 69 -16.12 -26.82 10.29
N LEU A 70 -17.38 -26.45 10.06
CA LEU A 70 -18.15 -25.64 11.01
C LEU A 70 -18.24 -26.29 12.39
N ALA A 71 -18.46 -27.62 12.45
CA ALA A 71 -18.48 -28.37 13.70
C ALA A 71 -17.14 -28.33 14.45
N LEU A 72 -16.00 -28.31 13.75
CA LEU A 72 -14.67 -28.18 14.38
C LEU A 72 -14.44 -26.83 15.04
N TYR A 73 -15.03 -25.76 14.51
CA TYR A 73 -14.91 -24.40 15.04
C TYR A 73 -16.13 -24.00 15.88
N GLU A 74 -17.09 -24.91 16.07
CA GLU A 74 -18.26 -24.72 16.90
C GLU A 74 -17.84 -24.61 18.38
N GLY A 75 -18.38 -23.61 19.09
CA GLY A 75 -18.04 -23.38 20.50
C GLY A 75 -16.77 -22.57 20.74
N LEU A 76 -16.00 -22.19 19.71
CA LEU A 76 -14.87 -21.28 19.90
C LEU A 76 -15.37 -19.87 20.29
N PRO A 77 -14.73 -19.20 21.26
CA PRO A 77 -15.16 -17.89 21.75
C PRO A 77 -14.74 -16.77 20.81
N LEU A 78 -15.22 -16.79 19.55
CA LEU A 78 -14.89 -15.81 18.53
C LEU A 78 -15.66 -14.50 18.75
N LEU A 79 -14.96 -13.37 18.69
CA LEU A 79 -15.58 -12.05 18.87
C LEU A 79 -16.07 -11.47 17.53
N PRO A 80 -17.20 -10.73 17.55
CA PRO A 80 -17.65 -9.99 16.38
C PRO A 80 -16.69 -8.83 16.08
N PRO A 81 -16.57 -8.38 14.82
CA PRO A 81 -15.53 -7.43 14.39
C PRO A 81 -15.45 -6.13 15.19
N GLY A 82 -16.60 -5.61 15.66
CA GLY A 82 -16.67 -4.39 16.46
C GLY A 82 -16.21 -4.54 17.91
N LYS A 83 -16.05 -5.78 18.41
CA LYS A 83 -15.63 -6.08 19.78
C LYS A 83 -14.19 -6.61 19.86
N VAL A 84 -13.57 -6.89 18.71
CA VAL A 84 -12.16 -7.30 18.66
C VAL A 84 -11.27 -6.13 19.10
N ALA A 85 -10.42 -6.39 20.09
CA ALA A 85 -9.42 -5.43 20.55
C ALA A 85 -8.35 -5.21 19.47
N GLN A 86 -7.78 -4.01 19.42
CA GLN A 86 -6.64 -3.77 18.54
C GLN A 86 -5.34 -4.16 19.24
N PRO A 87 -4.37 -4.73 18.50
CA PRO A 87 -3.02 -4.90 18.99
C PRO A 87 -2.45 -3.58 19.49
N ALA A 88 -1.49 -3.68 20.42
CA ALA A 88 -0.71 -2.54 20.83
C ALA A 88 -0.03 -1.92 19.59
N PRO A 89 0.02 -0.59 19.46
CA PRO A 89 0.76 0.05 18.38
C PRO A 89 2.22 -0.42 18.36
N TYR A 90 2.76 -0.59 17.16
CA TYR A 90 4.15 -1.02 16.94
C TYR A 90 4.44 -2.47 17.39
N SER A 91 3.43 -3.32 17.45
CA SER A 91 3.63 -4.76 17.66
C SER A 91 4.32 -5.41 16.46
N SER A 92 4.88 -6.61 16.65
CA SER A 92 5.30 -7.46 15.54
C SER A 92 4.14 -7.73 14.57
N PRO A 93 4.40 -7.89 13.27
CA PRO A 93 3.36 -8.23 12.29
C PRO A 93 2.78 -9.61 12.58
N ILE A 94 1.49 -9.77 12.28
CA ILE A 94 0.82 -11.07 12.36
C ILE A 94 0.94 -11.75 10.99
N ASP A 95 1.73 -12.82 10.92
CA ASP A 95 2.04 -13.52 9.65
C ASP A 95 0.78 -13.92 8.87
N ALA A 96 -0.25 -14.41 9.57
CA ALA A 96 -1.50 -14.86 8.95
C ALA A 96 -2.35 -13.73 8.33
N LEU A 97 -2.00 -12.45 8.54
CA LEU A 97 -2.63 -11.30 7.89
C LEU A 97 -1.88 -10.83 6.63
N GLY A 98 -0.80 -11.52 6.25
CA GLY A 98 0.02 -11.16 5.10
C GLY A 98 0.91 -9.94 5.36
N PRO A 99 1.58 -9.41 4.33
CA PRO A 99 2.52 -8.30 4.47
C PRO A 99 1.83 -7.03 4.98
N ALA A 100 2.58 -6.20 5.71
CA ALA A 100 2.06 -4.92 6.16
C ALA A 100 1.86 -3.96 4.98
N GLN A 101 0.89 -3.07 5.12
CA GLN A 101 0.54 -2.09 4.10
C GLN A 101 1.08 -0.71 4.50
N ASP A 102 1.47 0.07 3.51
CA ASP A 102 1.79 1.49 3.71
C ASP A 102 0.52 2.28 4.05
N ALA A 103 0.60 3.05 5.13
CA ALA A 103 -0.46 3.94 5.55
C ALA A 103 0.10 5.26 6.09
N PHE A 104 -0.81 6.21 6.28
CA PHE A 104 -0.53 7.51 6.85
C PHE A 104 -1.14 7.56 8.26
N LEU A 105 -0.34 7.93 9.25
CA LEU A 105 -0.75 8.27 10.61
C LEU A 105 -0.81 9.79 10.74
N CYS A 106 -1.90 10.34 11.27
CA CYS A 106 -2.00 11.77 11.54
C CYS A 106 -1.08 12.16 12.71
N CYS A 107 -0.33 13.25 12.55
CA CYS A 107 0.57 13.76 13.59
C CYS A 107 0.03 15.01 14.30
N CYS A 108 -1.15 15.51 13.89
CA CYS A 108 -1.73 16.71 14.47
C CYS A 108 -2.18 16.47 15.92
N THR A 109 -1.94 17.44 16.79
CA THR A 109 -2.50 17.47 18.14
C THR A 109 -3.97 17.89 18.10
N SER A 110 -4.83 17.21 18.85
CA SER A 110 -6.22 17.63 19.01
C SER A 110 -6.22 18.89 19.89
N GLY A 111 -6.68 20.03 19.35
CA GLY A 111 -6.85 21.27 20.11
C GLY A 111 -6.00 22.47 19.67
N SER A 112 -5.18 22.38 18.62
CA SER A 112 -4.46 23.54 18.07
C SER A 112 -5.36 24.45 17.22
N SER A 113 -6.47 24.90 17.81
CA SER A 113 -7.07 26.18 17.42
C SER A 113 -6.25 27.28 18.07
N SER A 114 -5.48 28.00 17.26
CA SER A 114 -4.87 29.29 17.58
C SER A 114 -5.98 30.29 17.92
N SER A 115 -6.42 30.27 19.17
CA SER A 115 -7.26 31.31 19.77
C SER A 115 -6.98 31.30 21.26
N SER A 116 -6.05 32.19 21.63
CA SER A 116 -5.75 32.62 22.98
C SER A 116 -7.03 33.03 23.71
N SER A 117 -7.49 32.23 24.67
CA SER A 117 -7.91 32.67 26.00
C SER A 117 -8.36 31.49 26.87
N SER A 118 -7.91 31.52 28.12
CA SER A 118 -8.47 30.85 29.31
C SER A 118 -8.44 29.31 29.38
N SER A 119 -7.40 28.83 30.08
CA SER A 119 -7.52 27.92 31.22
C SER A 119 -8.56 26.79 31.13
N SER A 120 -8.11 25.63 30.69
CA SER A 120 -8.51 24.32 31.22
C SER A 120 -7.49 23.29 30.76
N SER A 121 -6.91 22.55 31.72
CA SER A 121 -5.89 21.51 31.55
C SER A 121 -6.37 20.35 30.68
N SER A 122 -6.49 20.63 29.38
CA SER A 122 -6.99 19.71 28.37
C SER A 122 -5.79 18.95 27.86
N ASN A 123 -5.63 17.70 28.32
CA ASN A 123 -4.65 16.77 27.78
C ASN A 123 -4.73 16.80 26.24
N SER A 124 -3.76 17.41 25.59
CA SER A 124 -3.72 17.51 24.13
C SER A 124 -3.45 16.11 23.57
N ALA A 125 -4.52 15.38 23.29
CA ALA A 125 -4.43 14.04 22.74
C ALA A 125 -3.98 14.15 21.27
N VAL A 126 -2.88 13.46 20.93
CA VAL A 126 -2.43 13.33 19.55
C VAL A 126 -3.53 12.62 18.74
N CYS A 127 -3.79 13.10 17.53
CA CYS A 127 -4.77 12.48 16.65
C CYS A 127 -4.33 11.07 16.27
N SER A 128 -5.14 10.06 16.60
CA SER A 128 -4.84 8.66 16.30
C SER A 128 -5.43 8.19 14.95
N PHE A 129 -5.71 9.10 14.02
CA PHE A 129 -6.34 8.75 12.74
C PHE A 129 -5.33 8.12 11.79
N ILE A 130 -5.71 6.97 11.20
CA ILE A 130 -4.88 6.20 10.26
C ILE A 130 -5.65 5.98 8.96
N SER A 131 -4.97 6.14 7.82
CA SER A 131 -5.55 5.82 6.52
C SER A 131 -4.51 5.34 5.52
N THR A 132 -4.85 4.35 4.69
CA THR A 132 -4.05 3.95 3.52
C THR A 132 -4.21 4.91 2.33
N SER A 133 -5.14 5.87 2.40
CA SER A 133 -5.41 6.82 1.32
C SER A 133 -4.92 8.22 1.67
N ARG A 134 -3.98 8.72 0.87
CA ARG A 134 -3.48 10.11 0.99
C ARG A 134 -4.60 11.15 0.84
N VAL A 135 -5.59 10.88 -0.01
CA VAL A 135 -6.74 11.77 -0.21
C VAL A 135 -7.60 11.82 1.06
N LYS A 136 -7.89 10.66 1.68
CA LYS A 136 -8.63 10.62 2.94
C LYS A 136 -7.86 11.24 4.10
N MET A 137 -6.55 11.03 4.17
CA MET A 137 -5.72 11.68 5.18
C MET A 137 -5.78 13.21 5.06
N ARG A 138 -5.66 13.74 3.84
CA ARG A 138 -5.81 15.18 3.59
C ARG A 138 -7.19 15.70 3.98
N GLN A 139 -8.26 14.99 3.61
CA GLN A 139 -9.63 15.36 3.98
C GLN A 139 -9.79 15.39 5.50
N HIS A 140 -9.30 14.36 6.19
CA HIS A 140 -9.30 14.30 7.64
C HIS A 140 -8.58 15.51 8.26
N ILE A 141 -7.37 15.82 7.81
CA ILE A 141 -6.60 16.96 8.34
C ILE A 141 -7.32 18.28 8.11
N ASN A 142 -7.83 18.50 6.90
CA ASN A 142 -8.52 19.74 6.58
C ASN A 142 -9.80 19.91 7.42
N GLN A 143 -10.50 18.81 7.74
CA GLN A 143 -11.76 18.84 8.49
C GLN A 143 -11.56 18.87 10.00
N GLN A 144 -10.71 17.99 10.55
CA GLN A 144 -10.55 17.78 11.99
C GLN A 144 -9.51 18.71 12.62
N HIS A 145 -8.52 19.16 11.85
CA HIS A 145 -7.45 20.03 12.34
C HIS A 145 -7.49 21.44 11.74
N ARG A 146 -8.47 21.74 10.88
CA ARG A 146 -8.69 23.05 10.24
C ARG A 146 -7.46 23.60 9.49
N VAL A 147 -6.55 22.72 9.08
CA VAL A 147 -5.37 23.08 8.27
C VAL A 147 -5.79 23.16 6.81
N LYS A 148 -5.40 24.22 6.08
CA LYS A 148 -5.67 24.30 4.63
C LYS A 148 -4.55 23.63 3.84
N LEU A 149 -4.53 22.29 3.81
CA LEU A 149 -3.58 21.56 3.00
C LEU A 149 -4.09 21.44 1.55
N THR A 150 -3.84 22.47 0.73
CA THR A 150 -4.17 22.44 -0.72
C THR A 150 -2.90 22.28 -1.55
N ARG A 151 -3.02 21.71 -2.75
CA ARG A 151 -1.87 21.57 -3.69
C ARG A 151 -1.23 22.92 -4.04
N TRP A 152 -1.98 24.01 -3.88
CA TRP A 152 -1.58 25.40 -4.17
C TRP A 152 -1.32 26.25 -2.92
N SER A 153 -1.27 25.66 -1.72
CA SER A 153 -1.11 26.42 -0.46
C SER A 153 0.31 26.97 -0.24
N SER A 154 1.24 26.77 -1.18
CA SER A 154 2.54 27.46 -1.19
C SER A 154 3.10 27.52 -2.61
N SER A 155 3.56 28.69 -3.06
CA SER A 155 4.20 28.90 -4.36
C SER A 155 5.54 28.15 -4.51
N ALA A 156 6.04 27.51 -3.44
CA ALA A 156 7.21 26.65 -3.46
C ALA A 156 6.79 25.18 -3.33
N ALA A 157 7.01 24.37 -4.38
CA ALA A 157 6.76 22.93 -4.34
C ALA A 157 7.60 22.18 -3.28
N ALA A 158 8.70 22.78 -2.80
CA ALA A 158 9.46 22.34 -1.63
C ALA A 158 8.61 22.42 -0.34
N SER A 159 7.90 23.54 -0.14
CA SER A 159 7.06 23.79 1.05
C SER A 159 5.94 22.76 1.25
N TYR A 160 5.31 22.25 0.17
CA TYR A 160 4.21 21.30 0.32
C TYR A 160 4.65 19.94 0.88
N LYS A 161 5.77 19.40 0.40
CA LYS A 161 6.26 18.09 0.87
C LYS A 161 6.71 18.18 2.32
N ASP A 162 7.41 19.26 2.67
CA ASP A 162 7.93 19.48 4.02
C ASP A 162 6.79 19.73 5.01
N HIS A 163 5.82 20.56 4.63
CA HIS A 163 4.62 20.80 5.44
C HIS A 163 3.73 19.55 5.56
N ALA A 164 3.60 18.75 4.50
CA ALA A 164 2.87 17.49 4.56
C ALA A 164 3.55 16.44 5.46
N ALA A 165 4.88 16.39 5.46
CA ALA A 165 5.66 15.49 6.31
C ALA A 165 5.53 15.82 7.81
N GLN A 166 5.18 17.06 8.15
CA GLN A 166 4.89 17.46 9.54
C GLN A 166 3.47 17.06 10.00
N LEU A 167 2.54 16.88 9.06
CA LEU A 167 1.12 16.63 9.38
C LEU A 167 0.76 15.14 9.41
N TRP A 168 1.53 14.30 8.73
CA TRP A 168 1.39 12.86 8.81
C TRP A 168 2.72 12.15 8.70
N GLN A 169 2.76 10.95 9.25
CA GLN A 169 3.89 10.02 9.15
C GLN A 169 3.50 8.81 8.28
N LEU A 170 4.44 8.33 7.48
CA LEU A 170 4.29 7.03 6.79
C LEU A 170 4.55 5.90 7.79
N VAL A 171 3.61 4.97 7.90
CA VAL A 171 3.67 3.85 8.84
C VAL A 171 3.27 2.55 8.14
N LYS A 172 3.72 1.42 8.69
CA LYS A 172 3.29 0.08 8.28
C LYS A 172 2.10 -0.35 9.13
N VAL A 173 1.07 -0.89 8.49
CA VAL A 173 -0.17 -1.30 9.19
C VAL A 173 -0.69 -2.65 8.71
N GLN A 174 -1.39 -3.34 9.60
CA GLN A 174 -2.23 -4.49 9.28
C GLN A 174 -3.67 -4.25 9.76
N THR A 175 -4.60 -5.10 9.31
CA THR A 175 -6.00 -5.07 9.76
C THR A 175 -6.54 -6.49 9.84
N PHE A 176 -7.33 -6.77 10.88
CA PHE A 176 -8.04 -8.03 10.96
C PHE A 176 -9.12 -8.15 9.88
N PHE A 177 -9.85 -7.08 9.58
CA PHE A 177 -11.01 -7.15 8.69
C PHE A 177 -10.85 -6.26 7.46
N ARG A 178 -11.26 -6.74 6.29
CA ARG A 178 -11.21 -5.99 5.01
C ARG A 178 -12.55 -5.39 4.59
N LYS A 179 -13.67 -5.80 5.20
CA LYS A 179 -14.99 -5.20 4.93
C LYS A 179 -15.01 -3.76 5.44
N ARG A 180 -15.29 -2.78 4.56
CA ARG A 180 -15.18 -1.33 4.83
C ARG A 180 -15.69 -0.88 6.21
N ARG A 181 -16.84 -1.39 6.67
CA ARG A 181 -17.45 -1.03 7.96
C ARG A 181 -16.72 -1.54 9.21
N TYR A 182 -15.77 -2.46 9.04
CA TYR A 182 -15.02 -3.11 10.12
C TYR A 182 -13.50 -2.93 10.00
N VAL A 183 -13.03 -2.22 8.98
CA VAL A 183 -11.60 -1.98 8.79
C VAL A 183 -11.09 -1.11 9.94
N ARG A 184 -10.11 -1.64 10.68
CA ARG A 184 -9.45 -0.94 11.77
C ARG A 184 -7.97 -1.29 11.71
N TYR A 185 -7.16 -0.32 11.26
CA TYR A 185 -5.72 -0.50 11.11
C TYR A 185 -5.02 -0.40 12.46
N PHE A 186 -4.02 -1.25 12.66
CA PHE A 186 -3.05 -1.14 13.75
C PHE A 186 -1.64 -1.08 13.18
N ILE A 187 -0.76 -0.33 13.84
CA ILE A 187 0.61 -0.08 13.39
C ILE A 187 1.49 -1.26 13.78
N VAL A 188 2.35 -1.70 12.88
CA VAL A 188 3.30 -2.79 13.10
C VAL A 188 4.73 -2.33 12.85
N GLN A 189 5.71 -2.93 13.52
CA GLN A 189 7.13 -2.77 13.20
C GLN A 189 7.55 -3.89 12.25
N GLU A 190 7.98 -3.55 11.04
CA GLU A 190 8.73 -4.51 10.22
C GLU A 190 10.17 -4.51 10.74
N GLU A 191 10.66 -5.66 11.20
CA GLU A 191 12.10 -5.83 11.42
C GLU A 191 12.76 -5.60 10.06
N GLU A 192 13.63 -4.60 9.97
CA GLU A 192 14.48 -4.37 8.81
C GLU A 192 15.39 -5.59 8.65
N GLN A 193 14.90 -6.64 8.00
CA GLN A 193 15.73 -7.71 7.49
C GLN A 193 16.59 -7.10 6.39
N GLU A 194 17.77 -6.62 6.78
CA GLU A 194 18.86 -6.30 5.86
C GLU A 194 18.97 -7.41 4.82
N GLU A 195 19.00 -7.04 3.55
CA GLU A 195 19.15 -7.88 2.38
C GLU A 195 20.51 -8.63 2.34
N GLN A 196 20.84 -9.43 3.36
CA GLN A 196 22.04 -10.27 3.39
C GLN A 196 21.86 -11.62 2.65
N GLN A 197 20.76 -11.80 1.91
CA GLN A 197 20.52 -13.04 1.15
C GLN A 197 21.07 -13.03 -0.29
N GLN A 198 21.58 -11.90 -0.81
CA GLN A 198 22.25 -11.90 -2.13
C GLN A 198 23.74 -12.31 -2.09
N GLY A 199 24.34 -12.46 -0.90
CA GLY A 199 25.74 -12.89 -0.76
C GLY A 199 25.95 -14.40 -0.60
N ARG A 200 24.92 -15.20 -0.26
CA ARG A 200 25.10 -16.61 0.14
C ARG A 200 25.00 -17.64 -0.98
N GLN A 201 24.55 -17.27 -2.18
CA GLN A 201 24.43 -18.23 -3.30
C GLN A 201 25.69 -18.33 -4.19
N GLN A 202 26.75 -17.55 -3.95
CA GLN A 202 28.01 -17.69 -4.71
C GLN A 202 29.08 -18.59 -4.06
N GLN A 203 28.81 -19.20 -2.89
CA GLN A 203 29.82 -20.01 -2.17
C GLN A 203 29.51 -21.51 -2.02
N LEU A 204 28.45 -22.04 -2.63
CA LEU A 204 28.10 -23.48 -2.55
C LEU A 204 28.17 -24.21 -3.89
N GLY A 205 29.00 -23.74 -4.82
CA GLY A 205 29.23 -24.35 -6.14
C GLY A 205 30.63 -24.95 -6.34
N GLY A 206 31.40 -25.21 -5.29
CA GLY A 206 32.81 -25.60 -5.44
C GLY A 206 33.37 -26.45 -4.31
N GLN A 207 32.75 -27.58 -4.01
CA GLN A 207 33.41 -28.66 -3.28
C GLN A 207 33.03 -30.01 -3.88
N GLN A 208 33.66 -30.33 -5.01
CA GLN A 208 33.93 -31.70 -5.41
C GLN A 208 35.17 -31.69 -6.31
N GLN A 209 36.33 -31.96 -5.71
CA GLN A 209 37.39 -32.85 -6.21
C GLN A 209 38.65 -32.64 -5.35
N GLN A 210 39.00 -33.68 -4.61
CA GLN A 210 40.31 -33.87 -3.99
C GLN A 210 41.27 -34.50 -5.00
N GLY A 211 42.57 -34.23 -4.83
CA GLY A 211 43.69 -34.76 -5.61
C GLY A 211 44.11 -33.73 -6.66
N GLU A 212 45.30 -33.15 -6.67
CA GLU A 212 46.62 -33.61 -6.28
C GLU A 212 47.55 -32.39 -6.18
N GLN A 213 48.74 -32.63 -5.61
CA GLN A 213 49.97 -31.84 -5.76
C GLN A 213 50.12 -30.58 -4.90
N GLN A 214 50.72 -30.85 -3.74
CA GLN A 214 51.83 -30.05 -3.21
C GLN A 214 52.85 -29.77 -4.32
N ASP A 215 53.07 -28.50 -4.67
CA ASP A 215 54.42 -27.97 -4.77
C ASP A 215 54.40 -26.43 -4.85
N LYS A 216 55.43 -25.82 -4.28
CA LYS A 216 55.85 -24.41 -4.45
C LYS A 216 55.03 -23.33 -3.74
N GLN A 217 55.33 -23.20 -2.45
CA GLN A 217 55.66 -21.88 -1.89
C GLN A 217 56.80 -21.23 -2.70
N GLN A 218 56.79 -19.90 -2.75
CA GLN A 218 57.74 -18.98 -3.41
C GLN A 218 57.33 -18.54 -4.82
N ASP A 219 56.41 -17.58 -4.90
CA ASP A 219 56.81 -16.27 -5.45
C ASP A 219 55.89 -15.16 -4.94
N LYS A 220 56.43 -14.36 -4.03
CA LYS A 220 55.83 -13.13 -3.55
C LYS A 220 56.40 -12.02 -4.44
N GLN A 221 55.52 -11.12 -4.85
CA GLN A 221 55.86 -9.76 -5.29
C GLN A 221 56.46 -9.63 -6.70
N GLN A 222 55.63 -9.73 -7.73
CA GLN A 222 55.70 -8.85 -8.90
C GLN A 222 54.41 -9.02 -9.71
N GLY A 223 53.57 -7.99 -9.72
CA GLY A 223 52.25 -8.06 -10.34
C GLY A 223 51.22 -7.05 -9.83
N ARG A 224 51.61 -6.12 -8.93
CA ARG A 224 50.87 -4.87 -8.75
C ARG A 224 51.39 -3.88 -9.79
N GLN A 225 50.77 -3.86 -10.97
CA GLN A 225 50.66 -2.70 -11.89
C GLN A 225 50.24 -3.18 -13.30
N GLN A 226 49.07 -3.83 -13.44
CA GLN A 226 48.46 -4.00 -14.78
C GLN A 226 46.95 -4.28 -14.75
N GLY A 227 46.27 -3.89 -13.67
CA GLY A 227 44.83 -4.15 -13.48
C GLY A 227 43.96 -2.90 -13.28
N ARG A 228 44.42 -1.70 -13.66
CA ARG A 228 43.70 -0.45 -13.37
C ARG A 228 42.96 0.19 -14.55
N GLU A 229 42.99 -0.40 -15.75
CA GLU A 229 42.38 0.22 -16.94
C GLU A 229 41.19 -0.53 -17.55
N GLN A 230 40.86 -1.74 -17.09
CA GLN A 230 39.70 -2.49 -17.62
C GLN A 230 38.42 -2.35 -16.80
N GLY A 231 38.45 -1.64 -15.65
CA GLY A 231 37.25 -1.39 -14.83
C GLY A 231 36.39 -0.21 -15.31
N GLY A 232 36.92 0.68 -16.16
CA GLY A 232 36.23 1.90 -16.60
C GLY A 232 35.31 1.72 -17.82
N GLN A 233 35.53 0.69 -18.63
CA GLN A 233 34.73 0.46 -19.84
C GLN A 233 33.35 -0.13 -19.53
N HIS A 234 33.25 -0.97 -18.50
CA HIS A 234 31.99 -1.65 -18.14
C HIS A 234 30.96 -0.74 -17.45
N GLU A 235 31.39 0.32 -16.75
CA GLU A 235 30.48 1.34 -16.20
C GLU A 235 29.99 2.34 -17.26
N SER A 236 30.83 2.68 -18.25
CA SER A 236 30.46 3.58 -19.33
C SER A 236 29.44 2.95 -20.29
N GLU A 237 29.55 1.64 -20.59
CA GLU A 237 28.55 0.91 -21.38
C GLU A 237 27.21 0.75 -20.63
N ARG A 238 27.25 0.55 -19.31
CA ARG A 238 26.04 0.52 -18.46
C ARG A 238 25.31 1.87 -18.43
N GLN A 239 26.05 2.98 -18.38
CA GLN A 239 25.48 4.33 -18.41
C GLN A 239 24.89 4.67 -19.79
N GLY A 240 25.55 4.28 -20.89
CA GLY A 240 25.03 4.44 -22.25
C GLY A 240 23.69 3.71 -22.46
N GLY A 241 23.58 2.47 -21.97
CA GLY A 241 22.33 1.69 -22.05
C GLY A 241 21.19 2.24 -21.20
N TYR A 242 21.48 2.99 -20.12
CA TYR A 242 20.46 3.69 -19.34
C TYR A 242 19.93 4.93 -20.06
N GLN A 243 20.83 5.76 -20.61
CA GLN A 243 20.44 6.95 -21.36
C GLN A 243 19.64 6.60 -22.63
N GLN A 244 20.02 5.53 -23.33
CA GLN A 244 19.28 5.05 -24.50
C GLN A 244 17.85 4.58 -24.15
N ARG A 245 17.67 3.91 -23.00
CA ARG A 245 16.34 3.54 -22.50
C ARG A 245 15.50 4.76 -22.12
N LEU A 246 16.09 5.76 -21.48
CA LEU A 246 15.39 7.01 -21.16
C LEU A 246 14.98 7.76 -22.43
N ALA A 247 15.84 7.81 -23.45
CA ALA A 247 15.53 8.43 -24.73
C ALA A 247 14.37 7.71 -25.44
N LEU A 248 14.35 6.38 -25.43
CA LEU A 248 13.27 5.57 -26.00
C LEU A 248 11.94 5.83 -25.27
N LEU A 249 11.94 5.84 -23.93
CA LEU A 249 10.75 6.12 -23.12
C LEU A 249 10.23 7.55 -23.33
N SER A 250 11.13 8.52 -23.46
CA SER A 250 10.76 9.91 -23.76
C SER A 250 10.11 10.03 -25.15
N SER A 251 10.67 9.33 -26.14
CA SER A 251 10.12 9.29 -27.51
C SER A 251 8.75 8.63 -27.57
N THR A 252 8.56 7.48 -26.92
CA THR A 252 7.27 6.77 -26.89
C THR A 252 6.19 7.58 -26.17
N LEU A 253 6.54 8.23 -25.05
CA LEU A 253 5.63 9.13 -24.34
C LEU A 253 5.23 10.34 -25.20
N GLY A 254 6.19 10.92 -25.92
CA GLY A 254 5.93 12.01 -26.86
C GLY A 254 4.98 11.60 -28.00
N ALA A 255 5.19 10.40 -28.57
CA ALA A 255 4.31 9.85 -29.60
C ALA A 255 2.88 9.59 -29.08
N LEU A 256 2.74 9.09 -27.86
CA LEU A 256 1.45 8.87 -27.21
C LEU A 256 0.70 10.19 -27.00
N LYS A 257 1.37 11.21 -26.46
CA LYS A 257 0.78 12.56 -26.26
C LYS A 257 0.26 13.17 -27.56
N ARG A 258 0.99 13.00 -28.68
CA ARG A 258 0.53 13.49 -29.99
C ARG A 258 -0.70 12.74 -30.50
N LYS A 259 -0.81 11.43 -30.23
CA LYS A 259 -2.01 10.65 -30.59
C LYS A 259 -3.22 11.09 -29.78
N ASP A 260 -3.06 11.28 -28.47
CA ASP A 260 -4.12 11.73 -27.58
C ASP A 260 -4.61 13.13 -27.97
N SER A 261 -3.69 14.07 -28.24
CA SER A 261 -4.04 15.41 -28.72
C SER A 261 -4.88 15.36 -30.01
N LYS A 262 -4.46 14.56 -31.00
CA LYS A 262 -5.21 14.40 -32.27
C LYS A 262 -6.60 13.79 -32.05
N ALA A 263 -6.74 12.87 -31.10
CA ALA A 263 -8.03 12.27 -30.77
C ALA A 263 -8.97 13.29 -30.13
N ILE A 264 -8.44 14.15 -29.25
CA ILE A 264 -9.19 15.24 -28.61
C ILE A 264 -9.67 16.24 -29.65
N ASP A 265 -8.79 16.68 -30.55
CA ASP A 265 -9.15 17.63 -31.61
C ASP A 265 -10.29 17.11 -32.49
N ARG A 266 -10.28 15.80 -32.80
CA ARG A 266 -11.38 15.14 -33.55
C ARG A 266 -12.69 15.13 -32.77
N MET A 267 -12.66 14.75 -31.50
CA MET A 267 -13.85 14.72 -30.65
C MET A 267 -14.44 16.12 -30.46
N ALA A 268 -13.58 17.15 -30.29
CA ALA A 268 -14.01 18.53 -30.18
C ALA A 268 -14.65 19.04 -31.49
N ALA A 269 -14.05 18.73 -32.64
CA ALA A 269 -14.61 19.09 -33.94
C ALA A 269 -15.97 18.41 -34.19
N GLU A 270 -16.08 17.11 -33.85
CA GLU A 270 -17.34 16.36 -34.00
C GLU A 270 -18.45 16.90 -33.08
N ALA A 271 -18.12 17.18 -31.81
CA ALA A 271 -19.06 17.77 -30.85
C ALA A 271 -19.54 19.15 -31.31
N SER A 272 -18.61 20.00 -31.80
CA SER A 272 -18.97 21.31 -32.34
C SER A 272 -19.82 21.21 -33.62
N ALA A 273 -19.60 20.22 -34.48
CA ALA A 273 -20.38 20.03 -35.70
C ALA A 273 -21.82 19.57 -35.39
N LYS A 274 -22.00 18.79 -34.32
CA LYS A 274 -23.31 18.29 -33.87
C LYS A 274 -24.08 19.30 -32.99
N ASP A 275 -23.43 20.37 -32.54
CA ASP A 275 -24.06 21.38 -31.69
C ASP A 275 -24.98 22.32 -32.48
N ARG A 276 -26.28 22.04 -32.42
CA ARG A 276 -27.34 22.89 -32.99
C ARG A 276 -27.70 24.11 -32.13
N THR A 277 -27.21 24.15 -30.89
CA THR A 277 -27.56 25.18 -29.91
C THR A 277 -26.54 26.32 -29.87
N GLY A 278 -25.39 26.18 -30.53
CA GLY A 278 -24.29 27.13 -30.47
C GLY A 278 -23.69 27.28 -29.07
N TRP A 279 -23.98 26.34 -28.17
CA TRP A 279 -23.50 26.31 -26.79
C TRP A 279 -21.98 26.18 -26.73
N PHE A 280 -21.38 25.33 -27.57
CA PHE A 280 -19.92 25.16 -27.63
C PHE A 280 -19.20 26.44 -28.07
N LYS A 281 -19.78 27.18 -29.02
CA LYS A 281 -19.22 28.47 -29.47
C LYS A 281 -19.36 29.57 -28.41
N ARG A 282 -20.49 29.61 -27.69
CA ARG A 282 -20.75 30.61 -26.64
C ARG A 282 -19.87 30.41 -25.41
N THR A 283 -19.63 29.17 -25.01
CA THR A 283 -18.84 28.83 -23.82
C THR A 283 -17.33 28.83 -24.06
N GLN A 284 -16.86 28.94 -25.32
CA GLN A 284 -15.44 28.84 -25.69
C GLN A 284 -14.77 27.61 -25.05
N TRP A 285 -15.49 26.49 -25.05
CA TRP A 285 -15.11 25.28 -24.33
C TRP A 285 -13.78 24.70 -24.82
N ASP A 286 -13.45 24.88 -26.09
CA ASP A 286 -12.17 24.56 -26.70
C ASP A 286 -10.99 25.28 -26.02
N LYS A 287 -11.12 26.58 -25.78
CA LYS A 287 -10.10 27.36 -25.05
C LYS A 287 -10.00 26.94 -23.60
N HIS A 288 -11.14 26.61 -22.98
CA HIS A 288 -11.18 26.14 -21.60
C HIS A 288 -10.46 24.79 -21.45
N LEU A 289 -10.69 23.85 -22.37
CA LEU A 289 -10.03 22.55 -22.38
C LEU A 289 -8.52 22.65 -22.65
N GLN A 290 -8.09 23.54 -23.55
CA GLN A 290 -6.66 23.77 -23.83
C GLN A 290 -5.90 24.37 -22.63
N ALA A 291 -6.59 25.05 -21.71
CA ALA A 291 -5.99 25.59 -20.49
C ALA A 291 -5.62 24.51 -19.45
N TYR A 292 -6.10 23.26 -19.60
CA TYR A 292 -5.78 22.14 -18.71
C TYR A 292 -4.83 21.14 -19.38
N PRO A 293 -3.51 21.20 -19.08
CA PRO A 293 -2.55 20.26 -19.65
C PRO A 293 -2.67 18.82 -19.12
N ASP A 294 -3.49 18.59 -18.09
CA ASP A 294 -3.73 17.27 -17.49
C ASP A 294 -5.22 16.93 -17.50
N TRP A 295 -5.63 16.22 -18.55
CA TRP A 295 -7.02 15.82 -18.83
C TRP A 295 -7.66 14.98 -17.72
N LYS A 296 -6.87 14.41 -16.81
CA LYS A 296 -7.38 13.70 -15.63
C LYS A 296 -8.19 14.59 -14.69
N LEU A 297 -8.00 15.92 -14.74
CA LEU A 297 -8.79 16.87 -13.96
C LEU A 297 -10.21 17.05 -14.51
N LEU A 298 -10.43 16.85 -15.82
CA LEU A 298 -11.75 16.96 -16.44
C LEU A 298 -12.68 15.81 -16.04
N ALA A 299 -12.13 14.62 -15.80
CA ALA A 299 -12.89 13.48 -15.29
C ALA A 299 -13.45 13.69 -13.87
N TYR A 300 -12.98 14.70 -13.13
CA TYR A 300 -13.51 15.09 -11.83
C TYR A 300 -14.49 16.28 -11.90
N ALA A 301 -14.52 17.01 -13.02
CA ALA A 301 -15.50 18.07 -13.28
C ALA A 301 -16.77 17.47 -13.90
N VAL A 302 -17.41 16.52 -13.21
CA VAL A 302 -18.65 15.84 -13.68
C VAL A 302 -19.91 16.59 -13.24
N GLN A 303 -19.83 17.91 -13.05
CA GLN A 303 -21.03 18.72 -12.93
C GLN A 303 -21.05 19.69 -14.11
N PRO A 304 -21.88 19.41 -15.15
CA PRO A 304 -22.15 20.40 -16.17
C PRO A 304 -22.69 21.66 -15.47
N PRO A 305 -22.27 22.85 -15.89
CA PRO A 305 -22.81 24.08 -15.32
C PRO A 305 -24.33 24.09 -15.47
N GLY A 306 -25.03 24.19 -14.34
CA GLY A 306 -26.49 24.27 -14.31
C GLY A 306 -26.97 25.69 -14.64
N ASN A 307 -28.29 25.85 -14.81
CA ASN A 307 -28.95 27.15 -15.10
C ASN A 307 -28.76 28.21 -13.98
N ASP A 308 -28.10 27.83 -12.90
CA ASP A 308 -27.84 28.66 -11.73
C ASP A 308 -26.51 29.43 -11.86
N GLU A 309 -25.71 29.14 -12.89
CA GLU A 309 -24.42 29.78 -13.08
C GLU A 309 -24.57 31.22 -13.63
N PRO A 310 -24.01 32.24 -12.96
CA PRO A 310 -24.25 33.65 -13.31
C PRO A 310 -23.86 34.02 -14.74
N ALA A 311 -22.90 33.31 -15.33
CA ALA A 311 -22.40 33.56 -16.68
C ALA A 311 -23.36 33.10 -17.80
N LEU A 312 -24.34 32.25 -17.47
CA LEU A 312 -25.31 31.70 -18.44
C LEU A 312 -26.69 32.40 -18.40
N ARG A 313 -26.88 33.37 -17.50
CA ARG A 313 -28.07 34.22 -17.45
C ARG A 313 -27.87 35.45 -18.34
N GLN A 314 -28.08 35.28 -19.64
CA GLN A 314 -28.26 36.37 -20.60
C GLN A 314 -29.61 36.25 -21.28
#